data_AF-A0A9N9GPY7-F1
#
_entry.id   AF-A0A9N9GPY7-F1
#
_cell.length_a   1.000
_cell.length_b   1.000
_cell.length_c   1.000
_cell.angle_alpha   90.00
_cell.angle_beta   90.00
_cell.angle_gamma   90.00
#
_symmetry.space_group_name_H-M   'P 1'
#
loop_
_entity.id
_entity.type
_entity.pdbx_description
1 polymer ?
#
loop_
_entity_poly.entity_id
_entity_poly.type
_entity_poly.pdbx_seq_one_letter_code
_entity_poly.pdbx_strand_id
1 'polypeptide(L)'
;MEKIVQNYLLLFLLGLGAVVTFQNTFLSIKKSFARNYGKTSDILRIICNFGNLSRFLLSIGYFMTPSDVTSTSCKALGYMYLISYHLLRESFFAFMLWTLYRMSSERKDLWIGVTFLLIQTSLLIPTLIFVQPVSILMTSPNQDNQVQTKQCDLLLTNQTLMKLELPKTILEMTMVIYVIFQLIYLKLYRNRRVAVETPTTCETTTNNTVTSTTTTPNVLSARRPLKSSTLQIQL
;
A
#
# COMPACT_ATOMS: atom_id res chain seq x y z
N MET A 1 28.45 -0.92 -23.44
CA MET A 1 28.68 0.06 -22.35
C MET A 1 27.37 0.51 -21.71
N GLU A 2 26.35 0.87 -22.49
CA GLU A 2 25.05 1.37 -22.00
C GLU A 2 24.30 0.42 -21.04
N LYS A 3 24.20 -0.88 -21.36
CA LYS A 3 23.52 -1.87 -20.50
C LYS A 3 24.14 -2.01 -19.10
N ILE A 4 25.47 -1.88 -19.01
CA ILE A 4 26.20 -1.99 -17.74
C ILE A 4 25.87 -0.78 -16.86
N VAL A 5 25.90 0.42 -17.43
CA VAL A 5 25.56 1.67 -16.73
C VAL A 5 24.09 1.66 -16.27
N GLN A 6 23.17 1.17 -17.11
CA GLN A 6 21.75 1.01 -16.75
C GLN A 6 21.55 0.07 -15.56
N ASN A 7 22.26 -1.06 -15.54
CA ASN A 7 22.16 -2.02 -14.44
C ASN A 7 22.70 -1.44 -13.11
N TYR A 8 23.81 -0.71 -13.14
CA TYR A 8 24.33 -0.03 -11.95
C TYR A 8 23.39 1.05 -11.43
N LEU A 9 22.81 1.86 -12.33
CA LEU A 9 21.83 2.88 -11.96
C LEU A 9 20.59 2.24 -11.33
N LEU A 10 20.07 1.16 -11.92
CA LEU A 10 18.92 0.44 -11.39
C LEU A 10 19.21 -0.15 -10.00
N LEU A 11 20.38 -0.78 -9.82
CA LEU A 11 20.80 -1.33 -8.53
C LEU A 11 20.94 -0.24 -7.48
N PHE A 12 21.49 0.92 -7.84
CA PHE A 12 21.60 2.08 -6.97
C PHE A 12 20.22 2.59 -6.51
N LEU A 13 19.27 2.75 -7.45
CA LEU A 13 17.90 3.17 -7.14
C LEU A 13 17.16 2.16 -6.26
N LEU A 14 17.32 0.86 -6.51
CA LEU A 14 16.78 -0.19 -5.65
C LEU A 14 17.38 -0.14 -4.25
N GLY A 15 18.70 0.10 -4.15
CA GLY A 15 19.41 0.28 -2.88
C GLY A 15 18.91 1.47 -2.07
N LEU A 16 18.73 2.63 -2.72
CA LEU A 16 18.12 3.81 -2.08
C LEU A 16 16.70 3.50 -1.57
N GLY A 17 15.89 2.84 -2.39
CA GLY A 17 14.55 2.40 -2.00
C GLY A 17 14.57 1.47 -0.79
N ALA A 18 15.50 0.51 -0.73
CA ALA A 18 15.67 -0.38 0.40
C ALA A 18 16.03 0.37 1.69
N VAL A 19 16.95 1.34 1.63
CA VAL A 19 17.36 2.14 2.80
C VAL A 19 16.20 2.98 3.34
N VAL A 20 15.47 3.68 2.47
CA VAL A 20 14.32 4.50 2.86
C VAL A 20 13.23 3.64 3.49
N THR A 21 12.90 2.51 2.87
CA THR A 21 11.85 1.60 3.37
C THR A 21 12.26 0.88 4.65
N PHE A 22 13.56 0.57 4.82
CA PHE A 22 14.10 0.04 6.08
C PHE A 22 13.90 1.04 7.21
N GLN A 23 14.30 2.30 7.00
CA GLN A 23 14.13 3.36 7.98
C GLN A 23 12.66 3.59 8.33
N ASN A 24 11.77 3.59 7.33
CA ASN A 24 10.33 3.74 7.51
C ASN A 24 9.72 2.56 8.29
N THR A 25 10.18 1.34 8.04
CA THR A 25 9.75 0.13 8.76
C THR A 25 10.18 0.23 10.22
N PHE A 26 11.45 0.55 10.47
CA PHE A 26 12.00 0.69 11.82
C PHE A 26 11.27 1.76 12.63
N LEU A 27 11.05 2.96 12.06
CA LEU A 27 10.31 4.04 12.70
C LEU A 27 8.86 3.64 13.02
N SER A 28 8.22 2.90 12.12
CA SER A 28 6.84 2.42 12.31
C SER A 28 6.74 1.40 13.44
N ILE A 29 7.69 0.46 13.50
CA ILE A 29 7.82 -0.50 14.60
C ILE A 29 8.02 0.25 15.92
N LYS A 30 9.05 1.10 16.02
CA LYS A 30 9.34 1.88 17.23
C LYS A 30 8.11 2.65 17.73
N LYS A 31 7.38 3.31 16.81
CA LYS A 31 6.16 4.06 17.13
C LYS A 31 5.02 3.17 17.64
N SER A 32 4.87 1.97 17.10
CA SER A 32 3.85 1.00 17.54
C SER A 32 4.13 0.50 18.94
N PHE A 33 5.39 0.15 19.23
CA PHE A 33 5.84 -0.29 20.55
C PHE A 33 5.73 0.84 21.59
N ALA A 34 6.13 2.07 21.26
CA ALA A 34 6.04 3.22 22.15
C ALA A 34 4.59 3.60 22.55
N ARG A 35 3.58 3.09 21.85
CA ARG A 35 2.15 3.31 22.12
C ARG A 35 1.47 2.12 22.80
N ASN A 36 2.22 1.14 23.31
CA ASN A 36 1.71 -0.09 23.91
C ASN A 36 0.71 -0.82 22.98
N TYR A 37 1.10 -1.09 21.73
CA TYR A 37 0.40 -1.97 20.78
C TYR A 37 -1.14 -1.86 20.79
N GLY A 38 -1.73 -0.96 20.00
CA GLY A 38 -3.19 -0.83 20.09
C GLY A 38 -3.95 -0.23 18.91
N LYS A 39 -3.28 0.18 17.83
CA LYS A 39 -3.98 0.78 16.69
C LYS A 39 -3.76 -0.05 15.44
N THR A 40 -4.85 -0.57 14.88
CA THR A 40 -4.86 -1.27 13.59
C THR A 40 -4.17 -0.48 12.48
N SER A 41 -4.26 0.87 12.50
CA SER A 41 -3.53 1.69 11.51
C SER A 41 -2.01 1.64 11.65
N ASP A 42 -1.49 1.49 12.88
CA ASP A 42 -0.06 1.42 13.14
C ASP A 42 0.46 0.02 12.69
N ILE A 43 -0.33 -1.04 12.88
CA ILE A 43 -0.03 -2.40 12.37
C ILE A 43 -0.05 -2.42 10.83
N LEU A 44 -1.11 -1.90 10.21
CA LEU A 44 -1.22 -1.82 8.74
C LEU A 44 -0.05 -1.03 8.13
N ARG A 45 0.40 0.04 8.80
CA ARG A 45 1.57 0.83 8.39
C ARG A 45 2.86 0.00 8.46
N ILE A 46 3.05 -0.79 9.52
CA ILE A 46 4.20 -1.69 9.62
C ILE A 46 4.18 -2.71 8.47
N ILE A 47 3.05 -3.36 8.22
CA ILE A 47 2.91 -4.34 7.14
C ILE A 47 3.20 -3.70 5.78
N CYS A 48 2.67 -2.50 5.52
CA CYS A 48 2.91 -1.78 4.27
C CYS A 48 4.39 -1.43 4.07
N ASN A 49 5.05 -0.91 5.11
CA ASN A 49 6.47 -0.56 5.05
C ASN A 49 7.36 -1.80 4.90
N PHE A 50 7.03 -2.87 5.63
CA PHE A 50 7.72 -4.15 5.52
C PHE A 50 7.53 -4.79 4.13
N GLY A 51 6.32 -4.74 3.57
CA GLY A 51 6.04 -5.17 2.21
C GLY A 51 6.92 -4.43 1.20
N ASN A 52 7.05 -3.11 1.34
CA ASN A 52 7.90 -2.30 0.48
C ASN A 52 9.40 -2.65 0.63
N LEU A 53 9.87 -2.81 1.87
CA LEU A 53 11.24 -3.26 2.15
C LEU A 53 11.54 -4.62 1.53
N SER A 54 10.64 -5.60 1.75
CA SER A 54 10.80 -6.95 1.21
C SER A 54 10.85 -6.95 -0.32
N ARG A 55 10.03 -6.13 -0.97
CA ARG A 55 10.06 -5.94 -2.43
C ARG A 55 11.42 -5.43 -2.91
N PHE A 56 11.99 -4.40 -2.28
CA PHE A 56 13.30 -3.88 -2.68
C PHE A 56 14.42 -4.89 -2.44
N LEU A 57 14.45 -5.52 -1.26
CA LEU A 57 15.45 -6.54 -0.94
C LEU A 57 15.40 -7.74 -1.89
N LEU A 58 14.20 -8.22 -2.22
CA LEU A 58 14.03 -9.33 -3.15
C LEU A 58 14.31 -8.93 -4.60
N SER A 59 14.02 -7.69 -5.00
CA SER A 59 14.41 -7.16 -6.32
C SER A 59 15.93 -7.15 -6.44
N ILE A 60 16.64 -6.61 -5.44
CA ILE A 60 18.10 -6.63 -5.39
C ILE A 60 18.62 -8.07 -5.42
N GLY A 61 18.05 -8.94 -4.57
CA GLY A 61 18.38 -10.37 -4.55
C GLY A 61 18.25 -11.01 -5.92
N TYR A 62 17.15 -10.76 -6.62
CA TYR A 62 16.89 -11.26 -7.97
C TYR A 62 17.92 -10.75 -8.99
N PHE A 63 18.28 -9.46 -8.92
CA PHE A 63 19.31 -8.86 -9.79
C PHE A 63 20.72 -9.37 -9.51
N MET A 64 21.05 -9.69 -8.25
CA MET A 64 22.37 -10.15 -7.84
C MET A 64 22.50 -11.68 -7.84
N THR A 65 21.42 -12.41 -8.13
CA THR A 65 21.42 -13.88 -8.15
C THR A 65 22.39 -14.38 -9.22
N PRO A 66 23.41 -15.19 -8.85
CA PRO A 66 24.39 -15.68 -9.81
C PRO A 66 23.76 -16.68 -10.81
N SER A 67 24.42 -16.87 -11.94
CA SER A 67 23.94 -17.74 -13.03
C SER A 67 23.97 -19.24 -12.73
N ASP A 68 24.44 -19.64 -11.55
CA ASP A 68 24.65 -21.04 -11.17
C ASP A 68 23.69 -21.49 -10.05
N VAL A 69 22.64 -20.71 -9.80
CA VAL A 69 21.68 -20.99 -8.73
C VAL A 69 20.81 -22.19 -9.06
N THR A 70 20.59 -23.05 -8.05
CA THR A 70 19.76 -24.25 -8.20
C THR A 70 18.32 -23.87 -8.58
N SER A 71 17.65 -24.74 -9.34
CA SER A 71 16.25 -24.50 -9.77
C SER A 71 15.30 -24.29 -8.57
N THR A 72 15.55 -24.96 -7.44
CA THR A 72 14.76 -24.82 -6.21
C THR A 72 14.93 -23.44 -5.58
N SER A 73 16.16 -22.95 -5.45
CA SER A 73 16.45 -21.60 -4.94
C SER A 73 15.83 -20.52 -5.84
N CYS A 74 15.89 -20.72 -7.15
CA CYS A 74 15.28 -19.85 -8.15
C CYS A 74 13.75 -19.74 -7.98
N LYS A 75 13.08 -20.90 -7.84
CA LYS A 75 11.65 -20.97 -7.57
C LYS A 75 11.26 -20.29 -6.26
N ALA A 76 11.99 -20.57 -5.19
CA ALA A 76 11.75 -19.96 -3.89
C ALA A 76 11.88 -18.43 -3.96
N LEU A 77 12.93 -17.92 -4.61
CA LEU A 77 13.16 -16.49 -4.77
C LEU A 77 12.05 -15.84 -5.62
N GLY A 78 11.66 -16.46 -6.73
CA GLY A 78 10.58 -15.97 -7.59
C GLY A 78 9.23 -15.91 -6.88
N TYR A 79 8.87 -16.93 -6.11
CA TYR A 79 7.64 -16.91 -5.30
C TYR A 79 7.70 -15.86 -4.18
N MET A 80 8.82 -15.75 -3.47
CA MET A 80 9.02 -14.71 -2.46
C MET A 80 8.84 -13.32 -3.07
N TYR A 81 9.44 -13.08 -4.23
CA TYR A 81 9.30 -11.82 -4.96
C TYR A 81 7.85 -11.50 -5.31
N LEU A 82 7.11 -12.46 -5.87
CA LEU A 82 5.69 -12.31 -6.21
C LEU A 82 4.83 -12.02 -4.96
N ILE A 83 5.04 -12.78 -3.89
CA ILE A 83 4.33 -12.59 -2.62
C ILE A 83 4.59 -11.18 -2.08
N SER A 84 5.83 -10.73 -2.05
CA SER A 84 6.19 -9.37 -1.60
C SER A 84 5.60 -8.27 -2.48
N TYR A 85 5.56 -8.48 -3.80
CA TYR A 85 4.93 -7.55 -4.74
C TYR A 85 3.44 -7.36 -4.41
N HIS A 86 2.72 -8.45 -4.16
CA HIS A 86 1.30 -8.42 -3.84
C HIS A 86 1.02 -7.97 -2.40
N LEU A 87 1.88 -8.32 -1.44
CA LEU A 87 1.77 -7.91 -0.04
C LEU A 87 1.75 -6.39 0.09
N LEU A 88 2.62 -5.68 -0.63
CA LEU A 88 2.65 -4.21 -0.65
C LEU A 88 1.32 -3.65 -1.17
N ARG A 89 0.79 -4.19 -2.27
CA ARG A 89 -0.47 -3.73 -2.86
C ARG A 89 -1.63 -3.93 -1.90
N GLU A 90 -1.83 -5.15 -1.42
CA GLU A 90 -2.93 -5.50 -0.51
C GLU A 90 -2.88 -4.68 0.79
N SER A 91 -1.68 -4.52 1.37
CA SER A 91 -1.52 -3.75 2.60
C SER A 91 -1.80 -2.25 2.40
N PHE A 92 -1.42 -1.68 1.25
CA PHE A 92 -1.77 -0.31 0.89
C PHE A 92 -3.28 -0.12 0.74
N PHE A 93 -3.95 -1.04 0.03
CA PHE A 93 -5.41 -1.01 -0.12
C PHE A 93 -6.13 -1.16 1.22
N ALA A 94 -5.72 -2.12 2.04
CA ALA A 94 -6.26 -2.31 3.39
C ALA A 94 -6.05 -1.06 4.26
N PHE A 95 -4.91 -0.38 4.14
CA PHE A 95 -4.65 0.88 4.85
C PHE A 95 -5.57 2.01 4.40
N MET A 96 -5.78 2.16 3.09
CA MET A 96 -6.68 3.17 2.52
C MET A 96 -8.14 2.91 2.93
N LEU A 97 -8.57 1.65 2.86
CA LEU A 97 -9.90 1.23 3.30
C LEU A 97 -10.10 1.44 4.79
N TRP A 98 -9.10 1.10 5.62
CA TRP A 98 -9.13 1.36 7.06
C TRP A 98 -9.26 2.86 7.36
N THR A 99 -8.58 3.70 6.57
CA THR A 99 -8.69 5.16 6.69
C THR A 99 -10.09 5.64 6.33
N LEU A 100 -10.68 5.11 5.25
CA LEU A 100 -12.05 5.40 4.85
C LEU A 100 -13.05 4.97 5.93
N TYR A 101 -12.92 3.76 6.48
CA TYR A 101 -13.76 3.28 7.58
C TYR A 101 -13.73 4.21 8.80
N ARG A 102 -12.57 4.74 9.14
CA ARG A 102 -12.44 5.65 10.28
C ARG A 102 -13.09 7.01 10.05
N MET A 103 -13.26 7.42 8.80
CA MET A 103 -13.81 8.73 8.42
C MET A 103 -15.28 8.67 8.01
N SER A 104 -15.74 7.57 7.42
CA SER A 104 -17.13 7.40 7.01
C SER A 104 -18.01 7.08 8.21
N SER A 105 -19.18 7.73 8.30
CA SER A 105 -20.23 7.32 9.24
C SER A 105 -21.14 6.23 8.66
N GLU A 106 -21.05 5.99 7.35
CA GLU A 106 -21.93 5.05 6.65
C GLU A 106 -21.33 3.65 6.62
N ARG A 107 -22.09 2.67 7.11
CA ARG A 107 -21.67 1.25 7.08
C ARG A 107 -21.58 0.70 5.66
N LYS A 108 -22.30 1.27 4.69
CA LYS A 108 -22.33 0.82 3.29
C LYS A 108 -20.96 0.91 2.63
N ASP A 109 -20.29 2.06 2.78
CA ASP A 109 -18.93 2.28 2.25
C ASP A 109 -17.93 1.24 2.76
N LEU A 110 -18.05 0.87 4.05
CA LEU A 110 -17.22 -0.18 4.63
C LEU A 110 -17.47 -1.53 3.97
N TRP A 111 -18.73 -1.95 3.85
CA TRP A 111 -19.06 -3.25 3.25
C TRP A 111 -18.63 -3.33 1.79
N ILE A 112 -18.80 -2.25 1.03
CA ILE A 112 -18.33 -2.16 -0.36
C ILE A 112 -16.82 -2.33 -0.42
N GLY A 113 -16.08 -1.61 0.43
CA GLY A 113 -14.62 -1.69 0.44
C GLY A 113 -14.08 -3.04 0.92
N VAL A 114 -14.70 -3.67 1.92
CA VAL A 114 -14.34 -5.03 2.37
C VAL A 114 -14.59 -6.05 1.25
N THR A 115 -15.71 -5.92 0.55
CA THR A 115 -16.03 -6.78 -0.61
C THR A 115 -14.99 -6.63 -1.71
N PHE A 116 -14.57 -5.40 -2.00
CA PHE A 116 -13.49 -5.14 -2.95
C PHE A 116 -12.17 -5.82 -2.55
N LEU A 117 -11.76 -5.68 -1.28
CA LEU A 117 -10.55 -6.34 -0.78
C LEU A 117 -10.63 -7.87 -0.88
N LEU A 118 -11.80 -8.45 -0.59
CA LEU A 118 -12.02 -9.91 -0.72
C LEU A 118 -11.93 -10.38 -2.17
N ILE A 119 -12.51 -9.63 -3.12
CA ILE A 119 -12.40 -9.95 -4.55
C ILE A 119 -10.94 -9.86 -5.00
N GLN A 120 -10.23 -8.82 -4.59
CA GLN A 120 -8.83 -8.60 -4.96
C GLN A 120 -7.92 -9.74 -4.44
N THR A 121 -8.04 -10.08 -3.16
CA THR A 121 -7.32 -11.20 -2.55
C THR A 121 -7.69 -12.55 -3.16
N SER A 122 -8.94 -12.74 -3.59
CA SER A 122 -9.35 -13.96 -4.30
C SER A 122 -8.71 -14.07 -5.67
N LEU A 123 -8.54 -12.96 -6.41
CA LEU A 123 -7.86 -12.92 -7.71
C LEU A 123 -6.34 -13.14 -7.60
N LEU A 124 -5.75 -12.92 -6.43
CA LEU A 124 -4.34 -13.17 -6.18
C LEU A 124 -4.00 -14.66 -6.20
N ILE A 125 -4.88 -15.53 -5.67
CA ILE A 125 -4.61 -16.96 -5.55
C ILE A 125 -4.35 -17.61 -6.93
N PRO A 126 -5.19 -17.41 -7.95
CA PRO A 126 -4.91 -17.91 -9.29
C PRO A 126 -3.60 -17.37 -9.87
N THR A 127 -3.27 -16.09 -9.67
CA THR A 127 -2.00 -15.52 -10.14
C THR A 127 -0.81 -16.30 -9.57
N LEU A 128 -0.82 -16.63 -8.27
CA LEU A 128 0.27 -17.37 -7.63
C LEU A 128 0.37 -18.84 -8.10
N ILE A 129 -0.75 -19.45 -8.49
CA ILE A 129 -0.78 -20.83 -8.99
C ILE A 129 -0.25 -20.90 -10.43
N PHE A 130 -0.65 -19.95 -11.28
CA PHE A 130 -0.32 -19.97 -12.70
C PHE A 130 1.05 -19.36 -13.02
N VAL A 131 1.56 -18.44 -12.20
CA VAL A 131 2.92 -17.91 -12.37
C VAL A 131 3.93 -18.88 -11.77
N GLN A 132 4.75 -19.50 -12.62
CA GLN A 132 5.80 -20.42 -12.20
C GLN A 132 7.16 -19.82 -12.49
N PRO A 133 7.97 -19.51 -11.46
CA PRO A 133 9.36 -19.11 -11.68
C PRO A 133 10.16 -20.31 -12.21
N VAL A 134 11.01 -20.08 -13.20
CA VAL A 134 11.86 -21.12 -13.79
C VAL A 134 13.29 -20.64 -13.95
N SER A 135 14.22 -21.58 -13.94
CA SER A 135 15.58 -21.33 -14.39
C SER A 135 15.65 -21.54 -15.90
N ILE A 136 15.88 -20.49 -16.67
CA ILE A 136 16.11 -20.59 -18.12
C ILE A 136 17.62 -20.67 -18.40
N LEU A 137 17.98 -21.50 -19.38
CA LEU A 137 19.34 -21.57 -19.90
C LEU A 137 19.48 -20.49 -20.97
N MET A 138 20.28 -19.46 -20.70
CA MET A 138 20.63 -18.46 -21.70
C MET A 138 21.94 -18.85 -22.39
N THR A 139 21.90 -18.92 -23.71
CA THR A 139 23.10 -19.03 -24.55
C THR A 139 23.53 -17.61 -24.93
N SER A 140 24.68 -17.15 -24.41
CA SER A 140 25.25 -15.87 -24.84
C SER A 140 25.84 -16.03 -26.25
N PRO A 141 25.44 -15.23 -27.24
CA PRO A 141 25.93 -15.35 -28.62
C PRO A 141 27.35 -14.78 -28.82
N ASN A 142 28.00 -14.26 -27.78
CA ASN A 142 29.32 -13.62 -27.88
C ASN A 142 30.35 -14.30 -26.99
N GLN A 143 30.90 -15.42 -27.47
CA GLN A 143 32.30 -15.86 -27.29
C GLN A 143 32.43 -17.28 -27.85
N ASP A 144 33.57 -17.58 -28.48
CA ASP A 144 33.94 -18.88 -29.06
C ASP A 144 33.89 -20.08 -28.08
N ASN A 145 33.56 -19.83 -26.82
CA ASN A 145 33.20 -20.85 -25.84
C ASN A 145 31.75 -20.61 -25.40
N GLN A 146 30.85 -21.53 -25.73
CA GLN A 146 29.45 -21.53 -25.31
C GLN A 146 29.35 -21.68 -23.78
N VAL A 147 29.46 -20.57 -23.03
CA VAL A 147 29.16 -20.55 -21.61
C VAL A 147 27.64 -20.50 -21.47
N GLN A 148 27.04 -21.64 -21.14
CA GLN A 148 25.63 -21.72 -20.77
C GLN A 148 25.46 -21.10 -19.38
N THR A 149 24.72 -19.99 -19.29
CA THR A 149 24.39 -19.37 -18.00
C THR A 149 22.93 -19.67 -17.66
N LYS A 150 22.64 -20.14 -16.43
CA LYS A 150 21.26 -20.33 -15.98
C LYS A 150 20.78 -19.05 -15.31
N GLN A 151 19.87 -18.33 -15.93
CA GLN A 151 19.26 -17.17 -15.31
C GLN A 151 17.90 -17.53 -14.71
N CYS A 152 17.59 -16.93 -13.56
CA CYS A 152 16.24 -16.97 -13.02
C CYS A 152 15.34 -16.05 -13.81
N ASP A 153 14.27 -16.61 -14.37
CA ASP A 153 13.23 -15.84 -15.03
C ASP A 153 11.84 -16.28 -14.56
N LEU A 154 10.87 -15.39 -14.67
CA LEU A 154 9.48 -15.70 -14.42
C LEU A 154 8.86 -16.14 -15.74
N LEU A 155 8.69 -17.46 -15.94
CA LEU A 155 8.03 -17.94 -17.14
C LEU A 155 6.54 -17.62 -17.04
N LEU A 156 6.14 -16.61 -17.80
CA LEU A 156 4.74 -16.28 -17.98
C LEU A 156 4.13 -17.23 -19.00
N THR A 157 3.20 -18.08 -18.58
CA THR A 157 2.41 -18.89 -19.53
C THR A 157 1.45 -17.93 -20.26
N ASN A 158 1.93 -17.43 -21.42
CA ASN A 158 1.57 -16.13 -21.98
C ASN A 158 0.09 -15.89 -22.35
N GLN A 159 -0.77 -16.91 -22.47
CA GLN A 159 -2.13 -16.69 -23.00
C GLN A 159 -3.24 -16.61 -21.94
N THR A 160 -3.12 -17.32 -20.83
CA THR A 160 -4.14 -17.33 -19.76
C THR A 160 -3.90 -16.22 -18.73
N LEU A 161 -2.64 -15.91 -18.43
CA LEU A 161 -2.33 -14.90 -17.41
C LEU A 161 -2.58 -13.47 -17.88
N MET A 162 -2.31 -13.16 -19.16
CA MET A 162 -2.58 -11.82 -19.72
C MET A 162 -4.07 -11.46 -19.66
N LYS A 163 -4.95 -12.47 -19.80
CA LYS A 163 -6.40 -12.34 -19.63
C LYS A 163 -6.82 -12.10 -18.18
N LEU A 164 -5.99 -12.46 -17.20
CA LEU A 164 -6.27 -12.30 -15.76
C LEU A 164 -5.66 -11.02 -15.18
N GLU A 165 -4.46 -10.64 -15.62
CA GLU A 165 -3.75 -9.45 -15.11
C GLU A 165 -4.40 -8.13 -15.55
N LEU A 166 -4.94 -8.07 -16.77
CA LEU A 166 -5.64 -6.87 -17.25
C LEU A 166 -6.90 -6.52 -16.42
N PRO A 167 -7.88 -7.43 -16.23
CA PRO A 167 -9.06 -7.12 -15.41
C PRO A 167 -8.70 -6.86 -13.95
N LYS A 168 -7.69 -7.55 -13.41
CA LYS A 168 -7.17 -7.30 -12.06
C LYS A 168 -6.62 -5.87 -11.94
N THR A 169 -5.80 -5.43 -12.88
CA THR A 169 -5.23 -4.07 -12.88
C THR A 169 -6.32 -3.02 -13.03
N ILE A 170 -7.31 -3.24 -13.90
CA ILE A 170 -8.45 -2.33 -14.05
C ILE A 170 -9.23 -2.24 -12.73
N LEU A 171 -9.54 -3.38 -12.12
CA LEU A 171 -10.26 -3.45 -10.86
C LEU A 171 -9.53 -2.70 -9.74
N GLU A 172 -8.21 -2.90 -9.61
CA GLU A 172 -7.38 -2.18 -8.65
C GLU A 172 -7.44 -0.67 -8.87
N MET A 173 -7.32 -0.20 -10.12
CA MET A 173 -7.41 1.22 -10.44
C MET A 173 -8.78 1.79 -10.09
N THR A 174 -9.86 1.08 -10.42
CA THR A 174 -11.23 1.47 -10.05
C THR A 174 -11.39 1.57 -8.53
N MET A 175 -10.84 0.63 -7.77
CA MET A 175 -10.87 0.67 -6.30
C MET A 175 -10.11 1.88 -5.75
N VAL A 176 -8.91 2.17 -6.25
CA VAL A 176 -8.13 3.35 -5.81
C VAL A 176 -8.93 4.63 -6.08
N ILE A 177 -9.47 4.77 -7.29
CA ILE A 177 -10.26 5.95 -7.68
C ILE A 177 -11.48 6.11 -6.76
N TYR A 178 -12.22 5.01 -6.51
CA TYR A 178 -13.37 5.02 -5.62
C TYR A 178 -13.00 5.46 -4.20
N VAL A 179 -11.96 4.86 -3.60
CA VAL A 179 -11.55 5.21 -2.23
C VAL A 179 -11.06 6.65 -2.14
N ILE A 180 -10.27 7.12 -3.11
CA ILE A 180 -9.80 8.51 -3.15
C ILE A 180 -10.98 9.48 -3.26
N PHE A 181 -11.91 9.22 -4.19
CA PHE A 181 -13.09 10.07 -4.38
C PHE A 181 -13.91 10.16 -3.10
N GLN A 182 -14.15 9.03 -2.43
CA GLN A 182 -14.91 9.00 -1.19
C GLN A 182 -14.19 9.72 -0.04
N LEU A 183 -12.86 9.58 0.07
CA LEU A 183 -12.05 10.33 1.04
C LEU A 183 -12.11 11.84 0.80
N ILE A 184 -12.05 12.29 -0.46
CA ILE A 184 -12.18 13.70 -0.83
C ILE A 184 -13.58 14.21 -0.49
N TYR A 185 -14.62 13.46 -0.86
CA TYR A 185 -16.02 13.80 -0.56
C TYR A 185 -16.25 13.99 0.94
N LEU A 186 -15.80 13.02 1.76
CA LEU A 186 -15.92 13.08 3.22
C LEU A 186 -15.15 14.26 3.82
N LYS A 187 -13.96 14.57 3.29
CA LYS A 187 -13.16 15.72 3.74
C LYS A 187 -13.87 17.05 3.44
N LEU A 188 -14.39 17.22 2.22
CA LEU A 188 -15.14 18.42 1.83
C LEU A 188 -16.43 18.57 2.64
N TYR A 189 -17.16 17.47 2.86
CA TYR A 189 -18.39 17.46 3.64
C TYR A 189 -18.16 17.88 5.10
N ARG A 190 -17.10 17.34 5.75
CA ARG A 190 -16.73 17.75 7.12
C ARG A 190 -16.30 19.21 7.21
N ASN A 191 -15.50 19.70 6.25
CA ASN A 191 -15.08 21.11 6.25
C ASN A 191 -16.29 22.06 6.16
N ARG A 192 -17.31 21.70 5.36
CA ARG A 192 -18.55 22.48 5.27
C ARG A 192 -19.33 22.50 6.58
N ARG A 193 -19.42 21.38 7.31
CA ARG A 193 -20.11 21.36 8.62
C ARG A 193 -19.37 22.16 9.69
N VAL A 194 -18.04 22.07 9.75
CA VAL A 194 -17.24 22.86 10.71
C VAL A 194 -17.36 24.36 10.44
N ALA A 195 -17.42 24.78 9.18
CA ALA A 195 -17.62 26.19 8.82
C ALA A 195 -19.04 26.71 9.15
N VAL A 196 -20.04 25.83 9.20
CA VAL A 196 -21.42 26.18 9.59
C VAL A 196 -21.59 26.20 11.11
N GLU A 197 -20.80 25.41 11.84
CA GLU A 197 -20.83 25.33 13.31
C GLU A 197 -19.87 26.32 14.01
N THR A 198 -19.10 27.13 13.27
CA THR A 198 -18.47 28.33 13.85
C THR A 198 -19.53 29.43 13.92
N PRO A 199 -20.15 29.72 15.08
CA PRO A 199 -20.94 30.92 15.20
C PRO A 199 -20.02 32.10 14.89
N THR A 200 -20.38 32.89 13.89
CA THR A 200 -19.97 34.29 13.83
C THR A 200 -20.43 34.91 15.14
N THR A 201 -19.51 35.08 16.08
CA THR A 201 -19.70 35.96 17.23
C THR A 201 -19.84 37.38 16.67
N CYS A 202 -21.04 37.74 16.25
CA CYS A 202 -21.39 39.14 16.11
C CYS A 202 -21.55 39.66 17.54
N GLU A 203 -20.49 40.28 18.06
CA GLU A 203 -20.60 41.17 19.21
C GLU A 203 -21.58 42.28 18.85
N THR A 204 -22.81 42.14 19.31
CA THR A 204 -23.75 43.25 19.39
C THR A 204 -23.89 43.54 20.87
N THR A 205 -23.15 44.55 21.32
CA THR A 205 -23.29 45.08 22.68
C THR A 205 -24.63 45.78 22.78
N THR A 206 -25.63 45.11 23.38
CA THR A 206 -26.84 45.78 23.84
C THR A 206 -27.19 45.26 25.23
N ASN A 207 -27.18 46.19 26.18
CA ASN A 207 -27.56 45.98 27.57
C ASN A 207 -28.98 45.40 27.70
N ASN A 208 -29.12 44.29 28.42
CA ASN A 208 -30.06 44.09 29.54
C ASN A 208 -30.48 42.61 29.68
N THR A 209 -30.31 42.10 30.90
CA THR A 209 -31.05 41.02 31.58
C THR A 209 -31.47 39.80 30.74
N VAL A 210 -30.74 38.69 30.91
CA VAL A 210 -31.16 37.37 30.41
C VAL A 210 -31.26 36.39 31.57
N THR A 211 -32.51 36.02 31.87
CA THR A 211 -32.91 34.85 32.66
C THR A 211 -32.48 33.59 31.91
N SER A 212 -31.66 32.74 32.54
CA SER A 212 -31.14 31.51 31.96
C SER A 212 -32.15 30.36 32.09
N THR A 213 -32.84 30.03 31.00
CA THR A 213 -33.53 28.74 30.84
C THR A 213 -32.56 27.71 30.24
N THR A 214 -32.15 26.75 31.06
CA THR A 214 -31.28 25.64 30.66
C THR A 214 -32.08 24.64 29.82
N THR A 215 -31.88 24.63 28.51
CA THR A 215 -32.25 23.48 27.66
C THR A 215 -30.96 22.74 27.31
N THR A 216 -30.82 21.52 27.80
CA THR A 216 -29.71 20.60 27.52
C THR A 216 -29.80 20.08 26.09
N PRO A 217 -28.85 20.37 25.18
CA PRO A 217 -28.72 19.60 23.95
C PRO A 217 -27.95 18.31 24.25
N ASN A 218 -28.52 17.18 23.81
CA ASN A 218 -27.90 15.87 23.81
C ASN A 218 -26.51 15.94 23.14
N VAL A 219 -25.46 15.81 23.94
CA VAL A 219 -24.07 15.66 23.47
C VAL A 219 -23.95 14.27 22.84
N LEU A 220 -24.28 14.18 21.54
CA LEU A 220 -23.89 13.03 20.74
C LEU A 220 -22.36 13.01 20.70
N SER A 221 -21.77 12.01 21.35
CA SER A 221 -20.35 11.75 21.47
C SER A 221 -19.59 12.07 20.17
N ALA A 222 -18.98 13.26 20.11
CA ALA A 222 -18.06 13.63 19.05
C ALA A 222 -16.82 12.75 19.17
N ARG A 223 -16.76 11.69 18.34
CA ARG A 223 -15.57 10.87 18.16
C ARG A 223 -14.42 11.80 17.79
N ARG A 224 -13.44 11.93 18.71
CA ARG A 224 -12.33 12.92 18.68
C ARG A 224 -11.83 13.24 17.26
N PRO A 225 -11.63 14.53 16.91
CA PRO A 225 -10.98 14.89 15.67
C PRO A 225 -9.55 14.31 15.66
N LEU A 226 -9.25 13.52 14.63
CA LEU A 226 -7.87 13.15 14.29
C LEU A 226 -7.10 14.44 14.06
N LYS A 227 -6.16 14.77 14.97
CA LYS A 227 -5.19 15.83 14.76
C LYS A 227 -4.52 15.61 13.39
N SER A 228 -4.45 16.69 12.61
CA SER A 228 -3.89 16.77 11.25
C SER A 228 -2.49 16.14 11.10
N SER A 229 -1.75 15.95 12.20
CA SER A 229 -0.43 15.32 12.22
C SER A 229 -0.37 13.83 11.86
N THR A 230 -1.51 13.16 11.64
CA THR A 230 -1.52 11.75 11.16
C THR A 230 -1.48 11.56 9.64
N LEU A 231 -1.55 12.64 8.85
CA LEU A 231 -1.62 12.63 7.38
C LEU A 231 -0.36 13.19 6.71
N GLN A 232 0.79 13.17 7.37
CA GLN A 232 2.07 13.26 6.65
C GLN A 232 2.45 11.86 6.19
N ILE A 233 1.98 11.50 5.01
CA ILE A 233 2.72 10.61 4.12
C ILE A 233 3.72 11.54 3.45
N GLN A 234 4.95 11.60 3.98
CA GLN A 234 6.06 12.11 3.20
C GLN A 234 6.33 11.06 2.12
N LEU A 235 5.88 11.36 0.90
CA LEU A 235 6.48 10.82 -0.32
C LEU A 235 7.86 11.46 -0.49
#